data_AF-F0F063-F1
#
_entry.id   AF-F0F063-F1
#
_cell.length_a   1.000
_cell.length_b   1.000
_cell.length_c   1.000
_cell.angle_alpha   90.00
_cell.angle_beta   90.00
_cell.angle_gamma   90.00
#
_symmetry.space_group_name_H-M   'P 1'
#
loop_
_entity.id
_entity.type
_entity.pdbx_description
1 polymer ?
#
loop_
_entity_poly.entity_id
_entity_poly.type
_entity_poly.pdbx_seq_one_letter_code
_entity_poly.pdbx_strand_id
1 'polypeptide(L)'
;MPNHAHAVAAHCRFHYNAAIKLKGNPMINLYQRLNLPPTASRAEIEAALAQYHSELSDAEIRGVQEWLLVNEVRYRYDARLRQEQPSFFIPSQKQPAPAAPSHSGHGGYYTPKLYNPTVAAVLGILLSPIIGAWLHAINWRELGNEDAARQNMYVVYGTIVFGILSTLLYFFAAIEIPIMGWSIALGWFFSIGKNQIDFLRREAGNDYMRKKWSKVVKWIIFGILAYFFVYYFALYFLYTSGSLHPSVMEFIRKMLEEAARGAAAQP
;
A
#
# COMPACT_ATOMS: atom_id res chain seq x y z
N MET A 1 -3.37 22.37 -15.75
CA MET A 1 -3.54 21.11 -16.50
C MET A 1 -2.29 20.26 -16.24
N PRO A 2 -2.38 19.05 -15.68
CA PRO A 2 -1.20 18.23 -15.48
C PRO A 2 -0.66 17.79 -16.85
N ASN A 3 0.63 17.96 -17.05
CA ASN A 3 1.33 17.70 -18.30
C ASN A 3 1.20 16.20 -18.68
N HIS A 4 0.83 15.89 -19.93
CA HIS A 4 0.59 14.52 -20.42
C HIS A 4 1.74 13.53 -20.10
N ALA A 5 2.97 14.03 -19.98
CA ALA A 5 4.14 13.25 -19.59
C ALA A 5 4.04 12.64 -18.17
N HIS A 6 3.38 13.32 -17.22
CA HIS A 6 3.19 12.80 -15.86
C HIS A 6 2.16 11.67 -15.79
N ALA A 7 1.14 11.70 -16.64
CA ALA A 7 0.13 10.66 -16.72
C ALA A 7 0.71 9.37 -17.34
N VAL A 8 1.55 9.51 -18.38
CA VAL A 8 2.29 8.37 -18.98
C VAL A 8 3.30 7.79 -17.97
N ALA A 9 3.99 8.61 -17.20
CA ALA A 9 4.93 8.14 -16.17
C ALA A 9 4.25 7.43 -14.99
N ALA A 10 3.00 7.77 -14.66
CA ALA A 10 2.19 7.07 -13.66
C ALA A 10 1.63 5.74 -14.21
N HIS A 11 1.13 5.76 -15.45
CA HIS A 11 0.65 4.59 -16.18
C HIS A 11 1.74 3.50 -16.33
N CYS A 12 2.98 3.88 -16.65
CA CYS A 12 4.08 2.91 -16.76
C CYS A 12 4.62 2.44 -15.38
N ARG A 13 4.31 3.17 -14.29
CA ARG A 13 4.65 2.79 -12.91
C ARG A 13 3.74 1.67 -12.37
N PHE A 14 2.50 1.56 -12.88
CA PHE A 14 1.52 0.52 -12.53
C PHE A 14 1.92 -0.88 -13.01
N HIS A 15 2.38 -1.00 -14.26
CA HIS A 15 2.71 -2.29 -14.89
C HIS A 15 4.07 -2.87 -14.45
N TYR A 16 4.99 -2.03 -13.96
CA TYR A 16 6.32 -2.45 -13.51
C TYR A 16 6.31 -3.25 -12.19
N ASN A 17 5.54 -2.81 -11.19
CA ASN A 17 5.50 -3.47 -9.87
C ASN A 17 4.70 -4.77 -9.88
N ALA A 18 3.89 -4.92 -10.92
CA ALA A 18 3.17 -6.13 -11.17
C ALA A 18 4.14 -7.29 -11.46
N ALA A 19 4.99 -7.22 -12.48
CA ALA A 19 5.78 -8.36 -12.95
C ALA A 19 6.81 -8.96 -11.96
N ILE A 20 6.86 -8.47 -10.72
CA ILE A 20 8.00 -8.55 -9.79
C ILE A 20 7.86 -9.63 -8.70
N LYS A 21 6.75 -10.36 -8.58
CA LYS A 21 6.61 -11.35 -7.49
C LYS A 21 5.85 -12.63 -7.83
N LEU A 22 6.52 -13.60 -8.45
CA LEU A 22 6.18 -15.01 -8.32
C LEU A 22 7.43 -15.88 -8.19
N LYS A 23 7.52 -16.56 -7.04
CA LYS A 23 8.24 -17.80 -6.76
C LYS A 23 9.23 -18.26 -7.85
N GLY A 24 10.52 -17.96 -7.67
CA GLY A 24 11.61 -18.75 -8.23
C GLY A 24 11.77 -18.77 -9.75
N ASN A 25 11.03 -17.96 -10.51
CA ASN A 25 11.23 -17.84 -11.96
C ASN A 25 12.03 -16.57 -12.28
N PRO A 26 13.10 -16.65 -13.10
CA PRO A 26 13.92 -15.50 -13.45
C PRO A 26 13.13 -14.48 -14.28
N MET A 27 13.36 -13.18 -14.05
CA MET A 27 12.75 -12.09 -14.82
C MET A 27 13.06 -12.23 -16.32
N ILE A 28 12.06 -11.97 -17.17
CA ILE A 28 12.23 -12.01 -18.62
C ILE A 28 13.20 -10.90 -19.08
N ASN A 29 14.20 -11.28 -19.88
CA ASN A 29 15.19 -10.36 -20.44
C ASN A 29 14.74 -9.90 -21.83
N LEU A 30 14.03 -8.77 -21.90
CA LEU A 30 13.48 -8.21 -23.13
C LEU A 30 14.56 -7.79 -24.12
N TYR A 31 15.75 -7.40 -23.62
CA TYR A 31 16.89 -7.11 -24.49
C TYR A 31 17.35 -8.36 -25.25
N GLN A 32 17.41 -9.52 -24.60
CA GLN A 32 17.73 -10.78 -25.27
C GLN A 32 16.65 -11.19 -26.28
N ARG A 33 15.36 -10.95 -25.96
CA ARG A 33 14.25 -11.24 -26.87
C ARG A 33 14.27 -10.38 -28.12
N LEU A 34 14.76 -9.14 -28.01
CA LEU A 34 14.96 -8.22 -29.13
C LEU A 34 16.35 -8.30 -29.77
N ASN A 35 17.23 -9.18 -29.27
CA ASN A 35 18.64 -9.26 -29.66
C ASN A 35 19.37 -7.91 -29.60
N LEU A 36 19.17 -7.16 -28.51
CA LEU A 36 19.74 -5.83 -28.27
C LEU A 36 20.71 -5.81 -27.09
N PRO A 37 21.73 -4.93 -27.11
CA PRO A 37 22.53 -4.65 -25.93
C PRO A 37 21.74 -3.79 -24.92
N PRO A 38 22.10 -3.81 -23.62
CA PRO A 38 21.46 -2.95 -22.60
C PRO A 38 21.65 -1.46 -22.89
N THR A 39 22.65 -1.09 -23.69
CA THR A 39 22.95 0.28 -24.13
C THR A 39 22.14 0.72 -25.37
N ALA A 40 21.25 -0.11 -25.91
CA ALA A 40 20.48 0.20 -27.12
C ALA A 40 19.69 1.51 -26.97
N SER A 41 19.76 2.38 -27.96
CA SER A 41 18.96 3.59 -28.04
C SER A 41 17.47 3.27 -28.21
N ARG A 42 16.63 4.27 -27.94
CA ARG A 42 15.18 4.14 -28.14
C ARG A 42 14.82 3.75 -29.58
N ALA A 43 15.48 4.37 -30.56
CA ALA A 43 15.24 4.09 -31.98
C ALA A 43 15.60 2.64 -32.33
N GLU A 44 16.68 2.10 -31.77
CA GLU A 44 17.06 0.69 -31.95
C GLU A 44 16.04 -0.27 -31.32
N ILE A 45 15.47 0.11 -30.17
CA ILE A 45 14.41 -0.68 -29.52
C ILE A 45 13.12 -0.67 -30.33
N GLU A 46 12.70 0.49 -30.86
CA GLU A 46 11.51 0.60 -31.72
C GLU A 46 11.68 -0.20 -33.02
N ALA A 47 12.86 -0.12 -33.65
CA ALA A 47 13.19 -0.90 -34.84
C ALA A 47 13.19 -2.41 -34.57
N ALA A 48 13.80 -2.85 -33.46
CA ALA A 48 13.80 -4.26 -33.09
C ALA A 48 12.40 -4.76 -32.74
N LEU A 49 11.58 -3.96 -32.06
CA LEU A 49 10.19 -4.33 -31.77
C LEU A 49 9.39 -4.58 -33.05
N ALA A 50 9.56 -3.73 -34.06
CA ALA A 50 8.92 -3.92 -35.36
C ALA A 50 9.43 -5.19 -36.07
N GLN A 51 10.73 -5.47 -35.98
CA GLN A 51 11.35 -6.65 -36.61
C GLN A 51 10.90 -7.97 -35.96
N TYR A 52 10.88 -8.05 -34.63
CA TYR A 52 10.59 -9.28 -33.88
C TYR A 52 9.09 -9.40 -33.49
N HIS A 53 8.23 -8.50 -33.98
CA HIS A 53 6.82 -8.43 -33.56
C HIS A 53 6.07 -9.77 -33.69
N SER A 54 6.34 -10.57 -34.74
CA SER A 54 5.70 -11.86 -34.95
C SER A 54 6.25 -13.00 -34.06
N GLU A 55 7.43 -12.81 -33.47
CA GLU A 55 8.10 -13.79 -32.61
C GLU A 55 7.89 -13.52 -31.11
N LEU A 56 7.36 -12.33 -30.80
CA LEU A 56 7.03 -11.89 -29.45
C LEU A 56 5.58 -12.20 -29.15
N SER A 57 5.32 -12.67 -27.94
CA SER A 57 3.97 -12.67 -27.39
C SER A 57 3.47 -11.24 -27.19
N ASP A 58 2.15 -11.05 -27.13
CA ASP A 58 1.53 -9.78 -26.76
C ASP A 58 2.09 -9.22 -25.43
N ALA A 59 2.59 -10.11 -24.56
CA ALA A 59 3.16 -9.75 -23.27
C ALA A 59 4.52 -9.12 -23.38
N GLU A 60 5.35 -9.67 -24.25
CA GLU A 60 6.66 -9.14 -24.53
C GLU A 60 6.55 -7.84 -25.30
N ILE A 61 5.62 -7.74 -26.26
CA ILE A 61 5.35 -6.50 -27.02
C ILE A 61 4.98 -5.36 -26.05
N ARG A 62 4.02 -5.60 -25.14
CA ARG A 62 3.66 -4.61 -24.12
C ARG A 62 4.82 -4.29 -23.17
N GLY A 63 5.56 -5.30 -22.72
CA GLY A 63 6.73 -5.10 -21.88
C GLY A 63 7.79 -4.22 -22.54
N VAL A 64 8.04 -4.37 -23.84
CA VAL A 64 8.95 -3.49 -24.58
C VAL A 64 8.40 -2.07 -24.63
N GLN A 65 7.12 -1.89 -24.96
CA GLN A 65 6.48 -0.58 -25.08
C GLN A 65 6.43 0.18 -23.76
N GLU A 66 6.15 -0.51 -22.66
CA GLU A 66 5.93 0.11 -21.35
C GLU A 66 7.21 0.20 -20.51
N TRP A 67 8.18 -0.72 -20.70
CA TRP A 67 9.38 -0.79 -19.86
C TRP A 67 10.65 -0.35 -20.57
N LEU A 68 10.87 -0.75 -21.83
CA LEU A 68 12.10 -0.39 -22.56
C LEU A 68 12.01 0.96 -23.26
N LEU A 69 10.84 1.35 -23.78
CA LEU A 69 10.66 2.63 -24.48
C LEU A 69 10.44 3.83 -23.54
N VAL A 70 10.21 3.57 -22.25
CA VAL A 70 9.96 4.60 -21.24
C VAL A 70 11.21 4.75 -20.36
N ASN A 71 12.00 5.80 -20.59
CA ASN A 71 13.33 6.00 -19.95
C ASN A 71 13.34 5.82 -18.42
N GLU A 72 12.35 6.38 -17.72
CA GLU A 72 12.22 6.28 -16.25
C GLU A 72 11.99 4.85 -15.78
N VAL A 73 11.22 4.05 -16.55
CA VAL A 73 10.92 2.65 -16.22
C VAL A 73 12.08 1.75 -16.61
N ARG A 74 12.71 2.01 -17.76
CA ARG A 74 13.88 1.30 -18.26
C ARG A 74 15.02 1.28 -17.24
N TYR A 75 15.31 2.42 -16.61
CA TYR A 75 16.34 2.49 -15.58
C TYR A 75 16.12 1.49 -14.43
N ARG A 76 14.87 1.33 -13.99
CA ARG A 76 14.49 0.43 -12.89
C ARG A 76 14.54 -1.02 -13.34
N TYR A 77 14.00 -1.29 -14.54
CA TYR A 77 14.10 -2.59 -15.19
C TYR A 77 15.57 -3.04 -15.29
N ASP A 78 16.47 -2.18 -15.74
CA ASP A 78 17.90 -2.45 -15.82
C ASP A 78 18.54 -2.70 -14.45
N ALA A 79 18.18 -1.90 -13.44
CA ALA A 79 18.68 -2.07 -12.08
C ALA A 79 18.33 -3.46 -11.52
N ARG A 80 17.14 -3.95 -11.82
CA ARG A 80 16.70 -5.29 -11.40
C ARG A 80 17.32 -6.40 -12.25
N LEU A 81 17.40 -6.21 -13.57
CA LEU A 81 18.04 -7.18 -14.46
C LEU A 81 19.52 -7.37 -14.08
N ARG A 82 20.21 -6.33 -13.60
CA ARG A 82 21.58 -6.44 -13.06
C ARG A 82 21.66 -7.29 -11.79
N GLN A 83 20.63 -7.29 -10.95
CA GLN A 83 20.59 -8.10 -9.73
C GLN A 83 20.31 -9.57 -10.04
N GLU A 84 19.38 -9.84 -10.96
CA GLU A 84 18.95 -11.20 -11.29
C GLU A 84 19.85 -11.87 -12.35
N GLN A 85 20.37 -11.08 -13.30
CA GLN A 85 21.19 -11.53 -14.43
C GLN A 85 22.43 -10.61 -14.60
N PRO A 86 23.33 -10.52 -13.60
CA PRO A 86 24.50 -9.65 -13.65
C PRO A 86 25.41 -9.94 -14.85
N SER A 87 25.48 -11.21 -15.28
CA SER A 87 26.29 -11.65 -16.43
C SER A 87 25.91 -10.98 -17.75
N PHE A 88 24.65 -10.56 -17.93
CA PHE A 88 24.21 -9.87 -19.15
C PHE A 88 24.85 -8.47 -19.31
N PHE A 89 25.26 -7.84 -18.20
CA PHE A 89 25.82 -6.48 -18.20
C PHE A 89 27.35 -6.45 -18.18
N ILE A 90 28.01 -7.61 -18.08
CA ILE A 90 29.46 -7.70 -18.13
C ILE A 90 29.89 -7.63 -19.59
N PRO A 91 30.64 -6.60 -20.02
CA PRO A 91 31.17 -6.56 -21.37
C PRO A 91 32.36 -7.52 -21.45
N SER A 92 32.15 -8.78 -21.87
CA SER A 92 33.06 -9.50 -22.80
C SER A 92 32.65 -10.96 -23.06
N GLN A 93 32.99 -11.38 -24.30
CA GLN A 93 32.97 -12.72 -24.91
C GLN A 93 31.62 -13.29 -25.32
N LYS A 94 31.19 -12.92 -26.54
CA LYS A 94 30.60 -13.79 -27.58
C LYS A 94 29.94 -15.08 -27.03
N GLN A 95 28.88 -14.93 -26.25
CA GLN A 95 28.13 -16.06 -25.73
C GLN A 95 27.38 -16.69 -26.91
N PRO A 96 27.62 -17.95 -27.29
CA PRO A 96 26.81 -18.63 -28.28
C PRO A 96 25.37 -18.63 -27.76
N ALA A 97 24.41 -18.31 -28.63
CA ALA A 97 22.99 -18.34 -28.30
C ALA A 97 22.66 -19.65 -27.53
N PRO A 98 22.22 -19.56 -26.26
CA PRO A 98 21.76 -20.75 -25.55
C PRO A 98 20.61 -21.36 -26.37
N ALA A 99 20.73 -22.65 -26.70
CA ALA A 99 19.64 -23.38 -27.33
C ALA A 99 18.37 -23.16 -26.50
N ALA A 100 17.31 -22.70 -27.16
CA ALA A 100 16.06 -22.29 -26.54
C ALA A 100 15.54 -23.40 -25.59
N PRO A 101 15.40 -23.12 -24.28
CA PRO A 101 14.65 -24.01 -23.41
C PRO A 101 13.18 -23.90 -23.81
N SER A 102 12.58 -25.02 -24.23
CA SER A 102 11.15 -25.17 -24.38
C SER A 102 10.47 -25.14 -23.00
N HIS A 103 10.32 -23.96 -22.42
CA HIS A 103 9.50 -23.76 -21.24
C HIS A 103 8.09 -23.33 -21.65
N SER A 104 7.25 -24.32 -21.91
CA SER A 104 5.79 -24.21 -21.83
C SER A 104 5.38 -24.05 -20.35
N GLY A 105 5.60 -22.86 -19.81
CA GLY A 105 5.04 -22.43 -18.53
C GLY A 105 4.44 -21.05 -18.73
N HIS A 106 3.11 -20.96 -18.77
CA HIS A 106 2.37 -19.72 -18.95
C HIS A 106 2.92 -18.56 -18.09
N GLY A 107 3.74 -17.71 -18.70
CA GLY A 107 4.18 -16.43 -18.14
C GLY A 107 3.06 -15.40 -18.27
N GLY A 108 2.02 -15.54 -17.46
CA GLY A 108 0.92 -14.57 -17.40
C GLY A 108 1.37 -13.25 -16.77
N TYR A 109 0.87 -12.15 -17.30
CA TYR A 109 0.95 -10.81 -16.72
C TYR A 109 0.58 -10.85 -15.23
N TYR A 110 1.38 -10.22 -14.38
CA TYR A 110 0.98 -10.07 -12.99
C TYR A 110 -0.06 -8.97 -12.87
N THR A 111 -1.15 -9.30 -12.19
CA THR A 111 -2.19 -8.36 -11.86
C THR A 111 -2.00 -7.93 -10.39
N PRO A 112 -1.85 -6.62 -10.08
CA PRO A 112 -1.65 -6.14 -8.72
C PRO A 112 -2.69 -6.70 -7.75
N LYS A 113 -2.24 -7.21 -6.62
CA LYS A 113 -3.14 -7.74 -5.60
C LYS A 113 -3.47 -6.60 -4.64
N LEU A 114 -4.70 -6.13 -4.60
CA LEU A 114 -5.10 -5.00 -3.74
C LEU A 114 -6.27 -5.39 -2.83
N TYR A 115 -6.31 -4.81 -1.64
CA TYR A 115 -7.58 -4.68 -0.93
C TYR A 115 -8.45 -3.71 -1.71
N ASN A 116 -9.76 -3.95 -1.76
CA ASN A 116 -10.66 -3.01 -2.42
C ASN A 116 -10.53 -1.62 -1.75
N PRO A 117 -10.06 -0.58 -2.48
CA PRO A 117 -9.73 0.71 -1.87
C PRO A 117 -10.97 1.47 -1.40
N THR A 118 -12.12 1.25 -2.04
CA THR A 118 -13.40 1.82 -1.63
C THR A 118 -13.85 1.20 -0.31
N VAL A 119 -13.79 -0.13 -0.18
CA VAL A 119 -14.11 -0.81 1.08
C VAL A 119 -13.15 -0.39 2.18
N ALA A 120 -11.84 -0.28 1.88
CA ALA A 120 -10.85 0.22 2.83
C ALA A 120 -11.16 1.66 3.29
N ALA A 121 -11.58 2.54 2.38
CA ALA A 121 -11.97 3.91 2.72
C ALA A 121 -13.23 3.95 3.59
N VAL A 122 -14.25 3.16 3.28
CA VAL A 122 -15.47 3.04 4.09
C VAL A 122 -15.14 2.55 5.50
N LEU A 123 -14.30 1.53 5.65
CA LEU A 123 -13.84 1.07 6.97
C LEU A 123 -13.01 2.15 7.68
N GLY A 124 -12.19 2.90 6.95
CA GLY A 124 -11.45 4.04 7.48
C GLY A 124 -12.34 5.13 8.05
N ILE A 125 -13.46 5.39 7.38
CA ILE A 125 -14.45 6.37 7.80
C ILE A 125 -15.26 5.83 8.99
N LEU A 126 -15.82 4.62 8.88
CA LEU A 126 -16.74 4.05 9.87
C LEU A 126 -16.07 3.60 11.17
N LEU A 127 -14.85 3.09 11.11
CA LEU A 127 -14.18 2.49 12.28
C LEU A 127 -13.03 3.38 12.79
N SER A 128 -12.09 3.72 11.92
CA SER A 128 -10.95 4.58 12.27
C SER A 128 -10.11 4.93 11.04
N PRO A 129 -9.64 6.20 10.88
CA PRO A 129 -8.74 6.58 9.79
C PRO A 129 -7.46 5.74 9.76
N ILE A 130 -7.03 5.20 10.91
CA ILE A 130 -5.88 4.28 10.99
C ILE A 130 -6.08 3.07 10.07
N ILE A 131 -7.26 2.45 10.09
CA ILE A 131 -7.56 1.26 9.30
C ILE A 131 -7.54 1.60 7.80
N GLY A 132 -8.22 2.68 7.42
CA GLY A 132 -8.29 3.13 6.04
C GLY A 132 -6.92 3.49 5.48
N ALA A 133 -6.18 4.35 6.19
CA ALA A 133 -4.86 4.80 5.78
C ALA A 133 -3.84 3.66 5.73
N TRP A 134 -3.83 2.75 6.71
CA TRP A 134 -2.95 1.59 6.70
C TRP A 134 -3.20 0.67 5.49
N LEU A 135 -4.46 0.37 5.17
CA LEU A 135 -4.82 -0.45 4.01
C LEU A 135 -4.47 0.26 2.69
N HIS A 136 -4.73 1.57 2.60
CA HIS A 136 -4.31 2.38 1.45
C HIS A 136 -2.80 2.38 1.28
N ALA A 137 -2.03 2.43 2.37
CA ALA A 137 -0.57 2.32 2.33
C ALA A 137 -0.10 0.95 1.82
N ILE A 138 -0.71 -0.15 2.25
CA ILE A 138 -0.41 -1.50 1.74
C ILE A 138 -0.66 -1.57 0.23
N ASN A 139 -1.82 -1.06 -0.20
CA ASN A 139 -2.17 -1.01 -1.61
C ASN A 139 -1.18 -0.14 -2.41
N TRP A 140 -0.79 1.03 -1.90
CA TRP A 140 0.18 1.89 -2.58
C TRP A 140 1.57 1.26 -2.71
N ARG A 141 2.01 0.48 -1.71
CA ARG A 141 3.25 -0.32 -1.79
C ARG A 141 3.16 -1.41 -2.85
N GLU A 142 2.01 -2.07 -2.96
CA GLU A 142 1.76 -3.04 -4.04
C GLU A 142 1.82 -2.37 -5.43
N LEU A 143 1.31 -1.14 -5.52
CA LEU A 143 1.41 -0.30 -6.72
C LEU A 143 2.81 0.34 -6.90
N GLY A 144 3.74 0.09 -5.97
CA GLY A 144 5.10 0.65 -5.88
C GLY A 144 5.18 2.17 -5.83
N ASN A 145 4.16 2.82 -5.27
CA ASN A 145 4.18 4.22 -4.91
C ASN A 145 4.49 4.37 -3.40
N GLU A 146 5.76 4.29 -3.06
CA GLU A 146 6.23 4.39 -1.66
C GLU A 146 5.97 5.77 -1.03
N ASP A 147 5.91 6.84 -1.83
CA ASP A 147 5.59 8.18 -1.34
C ASP A 147 4.14 8.27 -0.86
N ALA A 148 3.20 7.79 -1.68
CA ALA A 148 1.79 7.74 -1.31
C ALA A 148 1.54 6.78 -0.14
N ALA A 149 2.31 5.68 -0.06
CA ALA A 149 2.26 4.79 1.09
C ALA A 149 2.76 5.47 2.37
N ARG A 150 3.87 6.22 2.32
CA ARG A 150 4.39 7.01 3.44
C ARG A 150 3.39 8.05 3.93
N GLN A 151 2.79 8.82 3.01
CA GLN A 151 1.80 9.83 3.36
C GLN A 151 0.61 9.23 4.12
N ASN A 152 0.12 8.06 3.69
CA ASN A 152 -0.92 7.35 4.42
C ASN A 152 -0.43 6.84 5.79
N MET A 153 0.80 6.36 5.91
CA MET A 153 1.36 5.98 7.21
C MET A 153 1.56 7.17 8.16
N TYR A 154 1.81 8.38 7.67
CA TYR A 154 1.81 9.58 8.54
C TYR A 154 0.45 9.83 9.18
N VAL A 155 -0.65 9.54 8.49
CA VAL A 155 -1.99 9.61 9.10
C VAL A 155 -2.18 8.54 10.16
N VAL A 156 -1.67 7.32 9.93
CA VAL A 156 -1.68 6.25 10.94
C VAL A 156 -0.93 6.68 12.20
N TYR A 157 0.34 7.09 12.07
CA TYR A 157 1.16 7.48 13.22
C TYR A 157 0.64 8.75 13.88
N GLY A 158 0.24 9.75 13.09
CA GLY A 158 -0.34 10.99 13.58
C GLY A 158 -1.59 10.75 14.41
N THR A 159 -2.50 9.88 13.95
CA THR A 159 -3.73 9.54 14.69
C THR A 159 -3.41 8.79 15.99
N ILE A 160 -2.44 7.87 15.97
CA ILE A 160 -2.03 7.13 17.18
C ILE A 160 -1.42 8.08 18.21
N VAL A 161 -0.43 8.89 17.80
CA VAL A 161 0.24 9.85 18.68
C VAL A 161 -0.76 10.85 19.26
N PHE A 162 -1.62 11.39 18.40
CA PHE A 162 -2.66 12.31 18.83
C PHE A 162 -3.64 11.66 19.83
N GLY A 163 -4.07 10.42 19.60
CA GLY A 163 -4.90 9.68 20.54
C GLY A 163 -4.25 9.49 21.90
N ILE A 164 -2.97 9.06 21.93
CA ILE A 164 -2.21 8.89 23.17
C ILE A 164 -2.09 10.22 23.92
N LEU A 165 -1.68 11.30 23.24
CA LEU A 165 -1.55 12.61 23.86
C LEU A 165 -2.89 13.13 24.39
N SER A 166 -3.98 12.94 23.64
CA SER A 166 -5.33 13.33 24.08
C SER A 166 -5.75 12.56 25.34
N THR A 167 -5.47 11.25 25.41
CA THR A 167 -5.75 10.43 26.60
C THR A 167 -4.93 10.88 27.80
N LEU A 168 -3.64 11.19 27.62
CA LEU A 168 -2.79 11.67 28.71
C LEU A 168 -3.25 13.04 29.23
N LEU A 169 -3.61 13.96 28.32
CA LEU A 169 -4.19 15.27 28.69
C LEU A 169 -5.48 15.11 29.48
N TYR A 170 -6.36 14.18 29.08
CA TYR A 170 -7.57 13.90 29.82
C TYR A 170 -7.26 13.32 31.21
N PHE A 171 -6.46 12.25 31.29
CA PHE A 171 -6.16 11.56 32.54
C PHE A 171 -5.47 12.44 33.58
N PHE A 172 -4.53 13.31 33.16
CA PHE A 172 -3.70 14.07 34.09
C PHE A 172 -4.06 15.55 34.22
N ALA A 173 -4.78 16.13 33.24
CA ALA A 173 -5.15 17.54 33.26
C ALA A 173 -6.67 17.78 33.15
N ALA A 174 -7.49 16.73 33.02
CA ALA A 174 -8.93 16.84 32.74
C ALA A 174 -9.25 17.72 31.52
N ILE A 175 -8.30 17.79 30.56
CA ILE A 175 -8.50 18.51 29.29
C ILE A 175 -9.08 17.52 28.29
N GLU A 176 -10.34 17.71 27.96
CA GLU A 176 -11.00 17.00 26.87
C GLU A 176 -10.79 17.77 25.56
N ILE A 177 -10.26 17.09 24.55
CA ILE A 177 -10.20 17.65 23.20
C ILE A 177 -11.48 17.19 22.47
N PRO A 178 -12.40 18.10 22.11
CA PRO A 178 -13.65 17.75 21.45
C PRO A 178 -13.38 17.37 19.99
N ILE A 179 -12.93 16.13 19.77
CA ILE A 179 -12.69 15.59 18.43
C ILE A 179 -13.92 14.78 18.04
N MET A 180 -14.67 15.28 17.05
CA MET A 180 -15.50 14.38 16.26
C MET A 180 -14.55 13.41 15.55
N GLY A 181 -14.45 12.15 15.97
CA GLY A 181 -13.52 11.16 15.38
C GLY A 181 -13.61 11.07 13.84
N TRP A 182 -14.75 11.44 13.28
CA TRP A 182 -14.99 11.57 11.85
C TRP A 182 -14.21 12.69 11.16
N SER A 183 -13.81 13.77 11.85
CA SER A 183 -13.12 14.91 11.24
C SER A 183 -11.74 14.53 10.70
N ILE A 184 -10.98 13.72 11.46
CA ILE A 184 -9.69 13.17 11.00
C ILE A 184 -9.92 12.21 9.82
N ALA A 185 -10.96 11.37 9.90
CA ALA A 185 -11.29 10.43 8.85
C ALA A 185 -11.69 11.11 7.53
N LEU A 186 -12.54 12.13 7.60
CA LEU A 186 -12.95 12.92 6.45
C LEU A 186 -11.78 13.75 5.92
N GLY A 187 -10.99 14.37 6.81
CA GLY A 187 -9.79 15.12 6.44
C GLY A 187 -8.78 14.26 5.69
N TRP A 188 -8.51 13.04 6.16
CA TRP A 188 -7.69 12.05 5.44
C TRP A 188 -8.31 11.68 4.09
N PHE A 189 -9.61 11.34 4.06
CA PHE A 189 -10.27 10.87 2.83
C PHE A 189 -10.22 11.91 1.72
N PHE A 190 -10.57 13.17 2.03
CA PHE A 190 -10.60 14.25 1.05
C PHE A 190 -9.21 14.75 0.66
N SER A 191 -8.19 14.62 1.52
CA SER A 191 -6.81 15.02 1.20
C SER A 191 -6.08 13.98 0.36
N ILE A 192 -6.00 12.73 0.83
CA ILE A 192 -5.16 11.69 0.21
C ILE A 192 -5.85 10.34 0.04
N GLY A 193 -6.88 10.02 0.83
CA GLY A 193 -7.54 8.70 0.78
C GLY A 193 -8.27 8.44 -0.54
N LYS A 194 -8.94 9.45 -1.12
CA LYS A 194 -9.62 9.30 -2.41
C LYS A 194 -8.67 9.12 -3.60
N ASN A 195 -7.40 9.51 -3.45
CA ASN A 195 -6.43 9.50 -4.57
C ASN A 195 -6.19 8.09 -5.13
N GLN A 196 -6.23 7.05 -4.29
CA GLN A 196 -6.07 5.66 -4.74
C GLN A 196 -7.29 5.18 -5.55
N ILE A 197 -8.49 5.58 -5.13
CA ILE A 197 -9.74 5.25 -5.83
C ILE A 197 -9.76 5.94 -7.19
N ASP A 198 -9.42 7.24 -7.21
CA ASP A 198 -9.32 8.04 -8.43
C ASP A 198 -8.24 7.50 -9.39
N PHE A 199 -7.10 7.08 -8.84
CA PHE A 199 -6.00 6.46 -9.59
C PHE A 199 -6.45 5.16 -10.27
N LEU A 200 -7.03 4.21 -9.53
CA LEU A 200 -7.48 2.95 -10.12
C LEU A 200 -8.59 3.18 -11.15
N ARG A 201 -9.53 4.09 -10.88
CA ARG A 201 -10.59 4.43 -11.85
C ARG A 201 -10.02 4.93 -13.18
N ARG A 202 -8.95 5.73 -13.15
CA ARG A 202 -8.33 6.30 -14.35
C ARG A 202 -7.40 5.32 -15.06
N GLU A 203 -6.60 4.55 -14.32
CA GLU A 203 -5.46 3.83 -14.89
C GLU A 203 -5.68 2.33 -15.08
N ALA A 204 -6.50 1.70 -14.23
CA ALA A 204 -6.64 0.24 -14.19
C ALA A 204 -8.10 -0.25 -14.23
N GLY A 205 -9.07 0.63 -14.02
CA GLY A 205 -10.46 0.26 -13.77
C GLY A 205 -10.58 -0.75 -12.61
N ASN A 206 -11.18 -1.90 -12.89
CA ASN A 206 -11.31 -3.04 -11.97
C ASN A 206 -10.28 -4.15 -12.23
N ASP A 207 -9.26 -3.90 -13.05
CA ASP A 207 -8.25 -4.89 -13.44
C ASP A 207 -7.16 -5.03 -12.36
N TYR A 208 -7.58 -5.49 -11.18
CA TYR A 208 -6.70 -5.87 -10.08
C TYR A 208 -7.22 -7.12 -9.37
N MET A 209 -6.32 -7.95 -8.86
CA MET A 209 -6.70 -9.13 -8.08
C MET A 209 -7.06 -8.70 -6.66
N ARG A 210 -8.22 -9.15 -6.15
CA ARG A 210 -8.64 -8.80 -4.79
C ARG A 210 -7.88 -9.64 -3.76
N LYS A 211 -7.23 -8.99 -2.78
CA LYS A 211 -6.65 -9.67 -1.61
C LYS A 211 -7.75 -10.23 -0.71
N LYS A 212 -7.48 -11.39 -0.11
CA LYS A 212 -8.34 -11.97 0.93
C LYS A 212 -8.31 -11.10 2.19
N TRP A 213 -9.48 -10.83 2.75
CA TRP A 213 -9.66 -9.97 3.92
C TRP A 213 -9.43 -10.67 5.27
N SER A 214 -9.41 -12.01 5.31
CA SER A 214 -9.36 -12.77 6.56
C SER A 214 -8.21 -12.38 7.48
N LYS A 215 -7.01 -12.13 6.93
CA LYS A 215 -5.86 -11.67 7.72
C LYS A 215 -6.07 -10.25 8.26
N VAL A 216 -6.64 -9.35 7.46
CA VAL A 216 -6.92 -7.95 7.87
C VAL A 216 -7.97 -7.90 8.96
N VAL A 217 -9.07 -8.64 8.81
CA VAL A 217 -10.13 -8.69 9.82
C VAL A 217 -9.59 -9.17 11.16
N LYS A 218 -8.74 -10.22 11.16
CA LYS A 218 -8.07 -10.68 12.39
C LYS A 218 -7.24 -9.58 13.05
N TRP A 219 -6.45 -8.82 12.28
CA TRP A 219 -5.65 -7.72 12.82
C TRP A 219 -6.49 -6.55 13.31
N ILE A 220 -7.60 -6.23 12.64
CA ILE A 220 -8.53 -5.19 13.09
C ILE A 220 -9.15 -5.59 14.43
N ILE A 221 -9.69 -6.81 14.53
CA ILE A 221 -10.28 -7.32 15.78
C ILE A 221 -9.24 -7.33 16.90
N PHE A 222 -8.05 -7.88 16.64
CA PHE A 222 -6.96 -7.89 17.60
C PHE A 222 -6.57 -6.47 18.05
N GLY A 223 -6.44 -5.53 17.11
CA GLY A 223 -6.12 -4.14 17.43
C GLY A 223 -7.18 -3.45 18.29
N ILE A 224 -8.46 -3.70 18.02
CA ILE A 224 -9.58 -3.17 18.83
C ILE A 224 -9.54 -3.76 20.24
N LEU A 225 -9.37 -5.08 20.36
CA LEU A 225 -9.28 -5.75 21.67
C LEU A 225 -8.06 -5.28 22.46
N ALA A 226 -6.91 -5.15 21.81
CA ALA A 226 -5.68 -4.65 22.43
C ALA A 226 -5.85 -3.19 22.88
N TYR A 227 -6.49 -2.35 22.08
CA TYR A 227 -6.80 -0.96 22.44
C TYR A 227 -7.67 -0.90 23.70
N PHE A 228 -8.80 -1.62 23.73
CA PHE A 228 -9.68 -1.63 24.91
C PHE A 228 -8.98 -2.20 26.13
N PHE A 229 -8.24 -3.30 25.96
CA PHE A 229 -7.47 -3.89 27.06
C PHE A 229 -6.48 -2.89 27.64
N VAL A 230 -5.63 -2.28 26.83
CA VAL A 230 -4.62 -1.31 27.29
C VAL A 230 -5.28 -0.08 27.91
N TYR A 231 -6.34 0.45 27.28
CA TYR A 231 -7.06 1.61 27.78
C TYR A 231 -7.68 1.36 29.16
N TYR A 232 -8.46 0.29 29.31
CA TYR A 232 -9.13 -0.01 30.58
C TYR A 232 -8.15 -0.50 31.65
N PHE A 233 -7.09 -1.23 31.26
CA PHE A 233 -6.03 -1.61 32.19
C PHE A 233 -5.31 -0.37 32.74
N ALA A 234 -4.92 0.57 31.87
CA ALA A 234 -4.31 1.82 32.29
C ALA A 234 -5.26 2.65 33.16
N LEU A 235 -6.53 2.77 32.76
CA LEU A 235 -7.55 3.48 33.53
C LEU A 235 -7.72 2.88 34.93
N TYR A 236 -7.85 1.55 35.03
CA TYR A 236 -7.99 0.84 36.31
C TYR A 236 -6.76 1.03 37.20
N PHE A 237 -5.56 0.88 36.64
CA PHE A 237 -4.31 1.07 37.37
C PHE A 237 -4.14 2.50 37.88
N LEU A 238 -4.42 3.50 37.03
CA LEU A 238 -4.31 4.91 37.40
C LEU A 238 -5.38 5.32 38.41
N TYR A 239 -6.60 4.78 38.29
CA TYR A 239 -7.68 5.01 39.25
C TYR A 239 -7.33 4.44 40.64
N THR A 240 -6.91 3.17 40.71
CA THR A 240 -6.60 2.51 41.98
C THR A 240 -5.35 3.05 42.67
N SER A 241 -4.39 3.57 41.90
CA SER A 241 -3.22 4.27 42.45
C SER A 241 -3.51 5.72 42.86
N GLY A 242 -4.69 6.26 42.55
CA GLY A 242 -5.02 7.67 42.81
C GLY A 242 -4.26 8.66 41.91
N SER A 243 -3.73 8.20 40.79
CA SER A 243 -2.89 9.00 39.88
C SER A 243 -3.68 9.83 38.86
N LEU A 244 -4.98 9.56 38.69
CA LEU A 244 -5.84 10.34 37.79
C LEU A 244 -6.14 11.72 38.38
N HIS A 245 -6.40 12.69 37.50
CA HIS A 245 -6.85 14.02 37.90
C HIS A 245 -8.13 13.92 38.76
N PRO A 246 -8.28 14.72 39.84
CA PRO A 246 -9.42 14.63 40.76
C PRO A 246 -10.79 14.69 40.09
N SER A 247 -10.97 15.55 39.09
CA SER A 247 -12.22 15.64 38.33
C SER A 247 -12.56 14.34 37.58
N VAL A 248 -11.55 13.64 37.06
CA VAL A 248 -11.73 12.36 36.36
C VAL A 248 -12.06 11.26 37.36
N MET A 249 -11.37 11.23 38.51
CA MET A 249 -11.68 10.30 39.61
C MET A 249 -13.13 10.44 40.07
N GLU A 250 -13.59 11.67 40.31
CA GLU A 250 -14.94 11.97 40.77
C GLU A 250 -16.00 11.59 39.73
N PHE A 251 -15.71 11.83 38.45
CA PHE A 251 -16.57 11.39 37.35
C PHE A 251 -16.73 9.86 37.32
N ILE A 252 -15.62 9.11 37.42
CA ILE A 252 -15.64 7.64 37.46
C ILE A 252 -16.43 7.14 38.67
N ARG A 253 -16.22 7.74 39.86
CA ARG A 253 -16.94 7.39 41.09
C ARG A 253 -18.45 7.51 40.91
N LYS A 254 -18.92 8.63 40.34
CA LYS A 254 -20.35 8.85 40.06
C LYS A 254 -20.91 7.79 39.11
N MET A 255 -20.21 7.46 38.03
CA MET A 255 -20.65 6.42 37.10
C MET A 255 -20.76 5.04 37.78
N LEU A 256 -19.81 4.70 38.67
CA LEU A 256 -19.87 3.44 39.42
C LEU A 256 -21.05 3.40 40.39
N GLU A 257 -21.35 4.50 41.08
CA GLU A 257 -22.50 4.62 41.98
C GLU A 257 -23.84 4.54 41.23
N GLU A 258 -23.92 5.13 40.03
CA GLU A 258 -25.10 5.01 39.15
C GLU A 258 -25.29 3.58 38.65
N ALA A 259 -24.22 2.92 38.20
CA ALA A 259 -24.28 1.52 37.77
C ALA A 259 -24.69 0.58 38.91
N ALA A 260 -24.15 0.77 40.12
CA ALA A 260 -24.50 -0.01 41.30
C ALA A 260 -25.97 0.17 41.71
N ARG A 261 -26.48 1.42 41.67
CA ARG A 261 -27.90 1.72 41.91
C ARG A 261 -28.80 1.06 40.86
N GLY A 262 -28.41 1.12 39.59
CA GLY A 262 -29.15 0.48 38.51
C GLY A 262 -29.22 -1.04 38.66
N ALA A 263 -28.12 -1.69 39.07
CA ALA A 263 -28.08 -3.12 39.33
C ALA A 263 -28.93 -3.53 40.54
N ALA A 264 -28.94 -2.72 41.60
CA ALA A 264 -29.76 -2.97 42.80
C ALA A 264 -31.27 -2.72 42.60
N ALA A 265 -31.65 -1.98 41.54
CA ALA A 265 -33.04 -1.66 41.22
C ALA A 265 -33.69 -2.65 40.23
N GLN A 266 -32.95 -3.65 39.73
CA GLN A 266 -33.51 -4.74 38.92
C GLN A 266 -34.05 -5.84 39.85
N PRO A 267 -35.34 -6.20 39.76
CA PRO A 267 -35.98 -7.20 40.62
C PRO A 267 -35.48 -8.62 40.37
#